data_AF-A0A0T5Z3W1-F1
#
_entry.id   AF-A0A0T5Z3W1-F1
#
_cell.length_a   1.000
_cell.length_b   1.000
_cell.length_c   1.000
_cell.angle_alpha   90.00
_cell.angle_beta   90.00
_cell.angle_gamma   90.00
#
_symmetry.space_group_name_H-M   'P 1'
#
loop_
_entity.id
_entity.type
_entity.pdbx_description
1 polymer ?
#
loop_
_entity_poly.entity_id
_entity_poly.type
_entity_poly.pdbx_seq_one_letter_code
_entity_poly.pdbx_strand_id
1 'polypeptide(L)'
;MKHTHPRPPWLFSLTLLGSVLLIAMSLLVIIGWAFDIQGLIQLRASLPPMQLNTALGFILMGMGFWSLAHQRSLLASMFGLLVIVLGIATGLQYPMGADFGIDQLLMEQPLQHGVSSPGRLAPNTALAFALSGIVLLSLSFARHTGWLVSLGQVAGLLISYLALESLVGYMAGLESGYGWFSFTRMALHSAFLFFCIGGLSVVWTSWELISIWRRQSDEGLDLNNWLDSAKQARLRILWNVTLIMAMASLLVGVTVSRVLLHSEWLQEENHLMLQAERMAGVVQAFSHTRQTDAEGQEGLLMDYLRHGDHNGLPRDPHSLASETLIARRQGTGLHWLGGSGALADVEQITKPLAYAPDEAMRRALQGEQGIYTGQDRQGREWLLAYRPVPDSSLGLVVGLLAEEIVAPYLHAFLFAGVLAGLVILVSALAVLLRVNPIIRRIEGADKLEQINQNLLAEIRQRKRAENGLQQLTQTLEQRVQERTQTIEREKQQKQILNQLLQIHQARGVLSDKLESALAILCSQQWLGLQPKGAIVLMEEEGCHLRLSAQLNVPVELQKVCSRVPVG
;
A
#
# COMPACT_ATOMS: atom_id res chain seq x y z
N MET A 1 -13.43 22.33 -15.72
CA MET A 1 -11.95 22.32 -15.67
C MET A 1 -11.55 21.29 -14.64
N LYS A 2 -10.72 20.30 -15.03
CA LYS A 2 -10.35 19.15 -14.19
C LYS A 2 -9.59 19.63 -12.96
N HIS A 3 -10.15 19.46 -11.76
CA HIS A 3 -9.44 19.67 -10.50
C HIS A 3 -8.40 18.57 -10.32
N THR A 4 -7.27 18.67 -11.02
CA THR A 4 -6.06 17.94 -10.64
C THR A 4 -5.51 18.66 -9.42
N HIS A 5 -5.75 18.13 -8.22
CA HIS A 5 -5.03 18.59 -7.03
C HIS A 5 -3.53 18.61 -7.35
N PRO A 6 -2.86 19.77 -7.22
CA PRO A 6 -1.44 19.85 -7.52
C PRO A 6 -0.68 18.93 -6.58
N ARG A 7 0.32 18.22 -7.12
CA ARG A 7 1.26 17.45 -6.30
C ARG A 7 1.91 18.40 -5.29
N PRO A 8 2.17 17.94 -4.05
CA PRO A 8 2.73 18.82 -3.05
C PRO A 8 4.15 19.24 -3.50
N PRO A 9 4.54 20.50 -3.27
CA PRO A 9 5.79 21.04 -3.79
C PRO A 9 7.02 20.31 -3.24
N TRP A 10 6.94 19.78 -2.01
CA TRP A 10 8.03 18.99 -1.42
C TRP A 10 8.29 17.69 -2.17
N LEU A 11 7.26 17.01 -2.70
CA LEU A 11 7.42 15.77 -3.45
C LEU A 11 8.11 16.06 -4.77
N PHE A 12 7.74 17.14 -5.45
CA PHE A 12 8.43 17.61 -6.64
C PHE A 12 9.92 17.89 -6.35
N SER A 13 10.23 18.66 -5.30
CA SER A 13 11.62 18.98 -4.95
C SER A 13 12.44 17.73 -4.61
N LEU A 14 11.88 16.77 -3.87
CA LEU A 14 12.57 15.52 -3.56
C LEU A 14 12.84 14.67 -4.81
N THR A 15 11.89 14.63 -5.75
CA THR A 15 12.08 13.90 -7.01
C THR A 15 13.17 14.52 -7.88
N LEU A 16 13.24 15.85 -7.91
CA LEU A 16 14.29 16.56 -8.63
C LEU A 16 15.66 16.32 -7.98
N LEU A 17 15.75 16.45 -6.65
CA LEU A 17 16.98 16.19 -5.90
C LEU A 17 17.47 14.76 -6.09
N GLY A 18 16.56 13.78 -5.99
CA GLY A 18 16.87 12.37 -6.23
C GLY A 18 17.36 12.13 -7.66
N SER A 19 16.71 12.73 -8.66
CA SER A 19 17.12 12.62 -10.07
C SER A 19 18.52 13.19 -10.32
N VAL A 20 18.81 14.38 -9.76
CA VAL A 20 20.12 15.01 -9.84
C VAL A 20 21.18 14.15 -9.15
N LEU A 21 20.90 13.63 -7.96
CA LEU A 21 21.82 12.77 -7.22
C LEU A 21 22.21 11.52 -8.02
N LEU A 22 21.22 10.85 -8.62
CA LEU A 22 21.45 9.67 -9.48
C LEU A 22 22.37 10.00 -10.66
N ILE A 23 22.03 11.07 -11.40
CA ILE A 23 22.78 11.45 -12.60
C ILE A 23 24.19 11.89 -12.22
N ALA A 24 24.34 12.73 -11.19
CA ALA A 24 25.64 13.24 -10.75
C ALA A 24 26.57 12.12 -10.27
N MET A 25 26.08 11.22 -9.40
CA MET A 25 26.87 10.09 -8.92
C MET A 25 27.28 9.15 -10.06
N SER A 26 26.37 8.91 -11.01
CA SER A 26 26.66 8.05 -12.15
C SER A 26 27.67 8.66 -13.11
N LEU A 27 27.59 9.98 -13.36
CA LEU A 27 28.60 10.69 -14.16
C LEU A 27 29.98 10.65 -13.50
N LEU A 28 30.06 10.79 -12.17
CA LEU A 28 31.31 10.63 -11.44
C LEU A 28 31.91 9.24 -11.61
N VAL A 29 31.09 8.18 -11.55
CA VAL A 29 31.56 6.80 -11.78
C VAL A 29 32.03 6.59 -13.22
N ILE A 30 31.32 7.13 -14.22
CA ILE A 30 31.74 7.05 -15.63
C ILE A 30 33.08 7.77 -15.85
N ILE A 31 33.25 8.97 -15.26
CA ILE A 31 34.52 9.70 -15.27
C ILE A 31 35.60 8.88 -14.57
N GLY A 32 35.26 8.25 -13.43
CA GLY A 32 36.14 7.33 -12.71
C GLY A 32 36.68 6.23 -13.61
N TRP A 33 35.80 5.54 -14.36
CA TRP A 33 36.21 4.52 -15.32
C TRP A 33 37.03 5.09 -16.50
N ALA A 34 36.65 6.24 -17.03
CA ALA A 34 37.33 6.85 -18.18
C ALA A 34 38.77 7.30 -17.86
N PHE A 35 39.05 7.69 -16.62
CA PHE A 35 40.36 8.18 -16.18
C PHE A 35 41.08 7.23 -15.18
N ASP A 36 40.55 6.03 -14.97
CA ASP A 36 41.04 5.04 -13.98
C ASP A 36 41.22 5.60 -12.55
N ILE A 37 40.28 6.46 -12.12
CA ILE A 37 40.28 7.07 -10.79
C ILE A 37 39.49 6.17 -9.84
N GLN A 38 40.21 5.28 -9.15
CA GLN A 38 39.64 4.27 -8.25
C GLN A 38 38.70 4.87 -7.18
N GLY A 39 39.03 6.02 -6.60
CA GLY A 39 38.21 6.67 -5.57
C GLY A 39 36.83 7.16 -6.04
N LEU A 40 36.60 7.28 -7.35
CA LEU A 40 35.30 7.63 -7.94
C LEU A 40 34.45 6.40 -8.27
N ILE A 41 35.08 5.26 -8.49
CA ILE A 41 34.42 3.99 -8.85
C ILE A 41 34.05 3.18 -7.59
N GLN A 42 34.90 3.26 -6.56
CA GLN A 42 34.75 2.53 -5.29
C GLN A 42 35.15 3.42 -4.11
N LEU A 43 34.38 3.35 -3.02
CA LEU A 43 34.63 4.18 -1.83
C LEU A 43 35.88 3.73 -1.06
N ARG A 44 36.19 2.43 -1.09
CA ARG A 44 37.38 1.82 -0.49
C ARG A 44 37.83 0.65 -1.36
N ALA A 45 39.13 0.38 -1.38
CA ALA A 45 39.71 -0.68 -2.22
C ALA A 45 39.23 -2.10 -1.91
N SER A 46 38.73 -2.34 -0.69
CA SER A 46 38.14 -3.62 -0.28
C SER A 46 36.67 -3.77 -0.66
N LEU A 47 36.02 -2.71 -1.16
CA LEU A 47 34.60 -2.72 -1.49
C LEU A 47 34.39 -2.94 -3.00
N PRO A 48 33.31 -3.62 -3.40
CA PRO A 48 32.98 -3.78 -4.81
C PRO A 48 32.83 -2.42 -5.53
N PRO A 49 33.43 -2.28 -6.73
CA PRO A 49 33.28 -1.13 -7.61
C PRO A 49 31.87 -1.08 -8.23
N MET A 50 31.36 0.12 -8.50
CA MET A 50 30.15 0.26 -9.30
C MET A 50 30.47 0.07 -10.79
N GLN A 51 29.87 -0.97 -11.37
CA GLN A 51 30.04 -1.31 -12.78
C GLN A 51 29.53 -0.20 -13.70
N LEU A 52 30.10 -0.07 -14.89
CA LEU A 52 29.73 0.97 -15.85
C LEU A 52 28.24 0.86 -16.26
N ASN A 53 27.74 -0.36 -16.45
CA ASN A 53 26.34 -0.62 -16.75
C ASN A 53 25.40 -0.19 -15.62
N THR A 54 25.84 -0.30 -14.37
CA THR A 54 25.11 0.26 -13.22
C THR A 54 25.00 1.77 -13.31
N ALA A 55 26.07 2.46 -13.70
CA ALA A 55 26.06 3.92 -13.89
C ALA A 55 25.10 4.35 -14.99
N LEU A 56 25.09 3.64 -16.12
CA LEU A 56 24.15 3.91 -17.21
C LEU A 56 22.70 3.68 -16.79
N GLY A 57 22.43 2.58 -16.09
CA GLY A 57 21.11 2.28 -15.54
C GLY A 57 20.60 3.41 -14.65
N PHE A 58 21.45 3.95 -13.78
CA PHE A 58 21.10 5.07 -12.91
C PHE A 58 20.93 6.40 -13.66
N ILE A 59 21.69 6.66 -14.73
CA ILE A 59 21.46 7.82 -15.61
C ILE A 59 20.07 7.72 -16.24
N LEU A 60 19.74 6.57 -16.86
CA LEU A 60 18.44 6.34 -17.49
C LEU A 60 17.31 6.48 -16.47
N MET A 61 17.47 5.90 -15.28
CA MET A 61 16.51 6.01 -14.19
C MET A 61 16.33 7.46 -13.72
N GLY A 62 17.43 8.20 -13.54
CA GLY A 62 17.41 9.62 -13.16
C GLY A 62 16.73 10.51 -14.21
N MET A 63 17.00 10.27 -15.50
CA MET A 63 16.30 10.94 -16.60
C MET A 63 14.81 10.59 -16.63
N GLY A 64 14.44 9.37 -16.26
CA GLY A 64 13.06 8.92 -16.09
C GLY A 64 12.31 9.69 -15.01
N PHE A 65 12.86 9.75 -13.79
CA PHE A 65 12.26 10.51 -12.69
C PHE A 65 12.23 12.02 -12.95
N TRP A 66 13.28 12.58 -13.57
CA TRP A 66 13.30 13.97 -14.01
C TRP A 66 12.17 14.27 -15.00
N SER A 67 11.94 13.36 -15.96
CA SER A 67 10.86 13.47 -16.93
C SER A 67 9.47 13.42 -16.28
N LEU A 68 9.28 12.55 -15.27
CA LEU A 68 8.04 12.49 -14.49
C LEU A 68 7.77 13.79 -13.71
N ALA A 69 8.81 14.38 -13.12
CA ALA A 69 8.72 15.65 -12.40
C ALA A 69 8.20 16.77 -13.33
N HIS A 70 8.68 16.80 -14.58
CA HIS A 70 8.26 17.75 -15.61
C HIS A 70 6.99 17.34 -16.38
N GLN A 71 6.25 16.35 -15.88
CA GLN A 71 5.00 15.85 -16.48
C GLN A 71 5.15 15.28 -17.90
N ARG A 72 6.36 14.87 -18.31
CA ARG A 72 6.64 14.21 -19.61
C ARG A 72 6.56 12.69 -19.47
N SER A 73 5.35 12.16 -19.28
CA SER A 73 5.10 10.73 -19.01
C SER A 73 5.58 9.80 -20.12
N LEU A 74 5.53 10.23 -21.40
CA LEU A 74 6.02 9.41 -22.51
C LEU A 74 7.53 9.17 -22.42
N LEU A 75 8.31 10.22 -22.16
CA LEU A 75 9.77 10.11 -21.98
C LEU A 75 10.11 9.28 -20.74
N ALA A 76 9.40 9.51 -19.64
CA ALA A 76 9.56 8.70 -18.44
C ALA A 76 9.29 7.20 -18.69
N SER A 77 8.24 6.89 -19.44
CA SER A 77 7.91 5.51 -19.83
C SER A 77 8.98 4.89 -20.72
N MET A 78 9.54 5.67 -21.66
CA MET A 78 10.64 5.22 -22.51
C MET A 78 11.89 4.87 -21.69
N PHE A 79 12.31 5.75 -20.78
CA PHE A 79 13.43 5.48 -19.87
C PHE A 79 13.13 4.29 -18.94
N GLY A 80 11.91 4.19 -18.41
CA GLY A 80 11.48 3.05 -17.60
C GLY A 80 11.59 1.72 -18.34
N LEU A 81 11.19 1.68 -19.62
CA LEU A 81 11.32 0.49 -20.46
C LEU A 81 12.79 0.13 -20.70
N LEU A 82 13.66 1.10 -21.01
CA LEU A 82 15.09 0.87 -21.21
C LEU A 82 15.75 0.28 -19.95
N VAL A 83 15.40 0.78 -18.77
CA VAL A 83 15.92 0.28 -17.49
C VAL A 83 15.42 -1.14 -17.21
N ILE A 84 14.16 -1.47 -17.56
CA ILE A 84 13.64 -2.85 -17.49
C ILE A 84 14.44 -3.77 -18.39
N VAL A 85 14.64 -3.38 -19.65
CA VAL A 85 15.38 -4.19 -20.62
C VAL A 85 16.81 -4.45 -20.13
N LEU A 86 17.49 -3.42 -19.62
CA LEU A 86 18.83 -3.57 -19.04
C LEU A 86 18.83 -4.58 -17.87
N GLY A 87 17.92 -4.40 -16.90
CA GLY A 87 17.85 -5.28 -15.72
C GLY A 87 17.49 -6.73 -16.07
N ILE A 88 16.50 -6.94 -16.94
CA ILE A 88 16.07 -8.29 -17.35
C ILE A 88 17.14 -8.96 -18.21
N ALA A 89 17.71 -8.24 -19.18
CA ALA A 89 18.74 -8.80 -20.06
C ALA A 89 19.96 -9.26 -19.25
N THR A 90 20.45 -8.44 -18.30
CA THR A 90 21.55 -8.86 -17.44
C THR A 90 21.15 -9.96 -16.44
N GLY A 91 19.94 -9.90 -15.90
CA GLY A 91 19.42 -10.94 -15.02
C GLY A 91 19.36 -12.32 -15.68
N LEU A 92 19.00 -12.40 -16.96
CA LEU A 92 18.93 -13.64 -17.74
C LEU A 92 20.31 -14.23 -18.08
N GLN A 93 21.37 -13.43 -18.09
CA GLN A 93 22.73 -13.94 -18.35
C GLN A 93 23.24 -14.88 -17.24
N TYR A 94 22.78 -14.70 -16.00
CA TYR A 94 23.17 -15.55 -14.87
C TYR A 94 22.65 -17.00 -14.99
N PRO A 95 21.32 -17.26 -15.09
CA PRO A 95 20.82 -18.62 -15.19
C PRO A 95 21.14 -19.29 -16.53
N MET A 96 21.28 -18.52 -17.62
CA MET A 96 21.58 -19.08 -18.93
C MET A 96 23.08 -19.35 -19.14
N GLY A 97 23.95 -18.82 -18.26
CA GLY A 97 25.40 -18.88 -18.44
C GLY A 97 25.89 -18.22 -19.74
N ALA A 98 25.04 -17.40 -20.38
CA ALA A 98 25.31 -16.78 -21.67
C ALA A 98 25.85 -15.36 -21.47
N ASP A 99 26.74 -14.94 -22.37
CA ASP A 99 27.17 -13.55 -22.47
C ASP A 99 26.48 -12.90 -23.68
N PHE A 100 25.70 -11.85 -23.43
CA PHE A 100 24.99 -11.11 -24.48
C PHE A 100 25.85 -10.00 -25.09
N GLY A 101 27.08 -9.80 -24.60
CA GLY A 101 28.00 -8.76 -25.06
C GLY A 101 27.61 -7.35 -24.62
N ILE A 102 26.58 -7.20 -23.76
CA ILE A 102 26.16 -5.91 -23.23
C ILE A 102 27.05 -5.42 -22.09
N ASP A 103 27.80 -6.33 -21.46
CA ASP A 103 28.57 -6.04 -20.24
C ASP A 103 29.79 -5.16 -20.52
N GLN A 104 30.39 -5.27 -21.70
CA GLN A 104 31.61 -4.54 -22.10
C GLN A 104 31.41 -3.70 -23.37
N LEU A 105 30.15 -3.43 -23.77
CA LEU A 105 29.83 -2.72 -25.03
C LEU A 105 30.48 -1.34 -25.13
N LEU A 106 30.63 -0.65 -24.00
CA LEU A 106 31.18 0.72 -23.94
C LEU A 106 32.66 0.76 -23.59
N MET A 107 33.12 -0.14 -22.72
CA MET A 107 34.49 -0.19 -22.25
C MET A 107 34.81 -1.58 -21.67
N GLU A 108 35.96 -2.12 -22.01
CA GLU A 108 36.49 -3.32 -21.37
C GLU A 108 36.94 -3.00 -19.95
N GLN A 109 36.51 -3.81 -18.97
CA GLN A 109 36.79 -3.58 -17.56
C GLN A 109 37.69 -4.69 -17.00
N PRO A 110 38.71 -4.34 -16.19
CA PRO A 110 39.54 -5.33 -15.52
C PRO A 110 38.73 -6.09 -14.45
N LEU A 111 39.12 -7.34 -14.20
CA LEU A 111 38.64 -8.11 -13.04
C LEU A 111 39.05 -7.40 -11.74
N GLN A 112 38.07 -7.08 -10.90
CA GLN A 112 38.24 -6.39 -9.62
C GLN A 112 37.60 -7.18 -8.47
N HIS A 113 37.94 -6.84 -7.23
CA HIS A 113 37.47 -7.57 -6.05
C HIS A 113 35.93 -7.53 -5.94
N GLY A 114 35.30 -8.68 -5.67
CA GLY A 114 33.84 -8.81 -5.58
C GLY A 114 33.09 -8.80 -6.93
N VAL A 115 33.79 -8.95 -8.05
CA VAL A 115 33.23 -9.00 -9.41
C VAL A 115 33.46 -10.39 -10.02
N SER A 116 32.38 -11.11 -10.33
CA SER A 116 32.47 -12.42 -10.98
C SER A 116 32.61 -12.32 -12.51
N SER A 117 32.02 -11.27 -13.09
CA SER A 117 32.01 -11.02 -14.53
C SER A 117 32.17 -9.51 -14.77
N PRO A 118 33.26 -9.03 -15.39
CA PRO A 118 33.51 -7.61 -15.56
C PRO A 118 32.42 -6.92 -16.38
N GLY A 119 31.97 -5.75 -15.93
CA GLY A 119 30.91 -4.98 -16.59
C GLY A 119 29.48 -5.42 -16.27
N ARG A 120 29.29 -6.63 -15.72
CA ARG A 120 27.97 -7.21 -15.45
C ARG A 120 27.36 -6.66 -14.17
N LEU A 121 26.12 -6.17 -14.25
CA LEU A 121 25.34 -5.74 -13.08
C LEU A 121 25.18 -6.89 -12.07
N ALA A 122 25.38 -6.62 -10.79
CA ALA A 122 25.05 -7.57 -9.74
C ALA A 122 23.58 -8.05 -9.85
N PRO A 123 23.25 -9.33 -9.54
CA PRO A 123 21.90 -9.87 -9.73
C PRO A 123 20.80 -9.08 -9.01
N ASN A 124 21.05 -8.70 -7.75
CA ASN A 124 20.15 -7.86 -6.95
C ASN A 124 20.01 -6.43 -7.53
N THR A 125 21.09 -5.88 -8.10
CA THR A 125 21.09 -4.59 -8.80
C THR A 125 20.27 -4.66 -10.09
N ALA A 126 20.42 -5.73 -10.88
CA ALA A 126 19.65 -5.96 -12.09
C ALA A 126 18.14 -6.07 -11.79
N LEU A 127 17.78 -6.80 -10.73
CA LEU A 127 16.40 -6.88 -10.24
C LEU A 127 15.89 -5.50 -9.77
N ALA A 128 16.68 -4.75 -9.01
CA ALA A 128 16.32 -3.41 -8.56
C ALA A 128 16.08 -2.44 -9.71
N PHE A 129 16.86 -2.52 -10.80
CA PHE A 129 16.60 -1.75 -12.02
C PHE A 129 15.30 -2.17 -12.70
N ALA A 130 15.06 -3.48 -12.88
CA ALA A 130 13.80 -3.96 -13.47
C ALA A 130 12.57 -3.45 -12.67
N LEU A 131 12.63 -3.54 -11.35
CA LEU A 131 11.59 -2.99 -10.47
C LEU A 131 11.49 -1.46 -10.56
N SER A 132 12.60 -0.75 -10.71
CA SER A 132 12.60 0.72 -10.83
C SER A 132 11.93 1.19 -12.12
N GLY A 133 12.13 0.47 -13.22
CA GLY A 133 11.42 0.76 -14.46
C GLY A 133 9.92 0.46 -14.37
N ILE A 134 9.52 -0.57 -13.61
CA ILE A 134 8.10 -0.83 -13.28
C ILE A 134 7.49 0.35 -12.51
N VAL A 135 8.22 0.93 -11.55
CA VAL A 135 7.80 2.15 -10.85
C VAL A 135 7.61 3.32 -11.83
N LEU A 136 8.56 3.54 -12.73
CA LEU A 136 8.48 4.62 -13.72
C LEU A 136 7.27 4.44 -14.64
N LEU A 137 6.99 3.22 -15.12
CA LEU A 137 5.80 2.92 -15.92
C LEU A 137 4.52 3.14 -15.10
N SER A 138 4.47 2.61 -13.87
CA SER A 138 3.36 2.77 -12.95
C SER A 138 3.00 4.25 -12.74
N LEU A 139 3.99 5.10 -12.45
CA LEU A 139 3.80 6.54 -12.24
C LEU A 139 3.50 7.30 -13.54
N SER A 140 3.96 6.80 -14.69
CA SER A 140 3.66 7.39 -16.01
C SER A 140 2.19 7.22 -16.39
N PHE A 141 1.58 6.10 -16.00
CA PHE A 141 0.17 5.77 -16.30
C PHE A 141 -0.77 5.88 -15.08
N ALA A 142 -0.27 6.36 -13.94
CA ALA A 142 -0.99 6.44 -12.66
C ALA A 142 -2.34 7.16 -12.73
N ARG A 143 -2.51 8.08 -13.69
CA ARG A 143 -3.75 8.85 -13.88
C ARG A 143 -4.98 8.01 -14.22
N HIS A 144 -4.82 6.74 -14.63
CA HIS A 144 -5.92 5.94 -15.19
C HIS A 144 -6.30 4.69 -14.39
N THR A 145 -5.40 4.12 -13.59
CA THR A 145 -5.64 2.79 -12.99
C THR A 145 -4.95 2.63 -11.63
N GLY A 146 -5.74 2.48 -10.56
CA GLY A 146 -5.22 2.29 -9.20
C GLY A 146 -4.38 1.02 -9.01
N TRP A 147 -4.67 -0.06 -9.74
CA TRP A 147 -3.91 -1.31 -9.63
C TRP A 147 -2.45 -1.17 -10.12
N LEU A 148 -2.20 -0.42 -11.20
CA LEU A 148 -0.85 -0.14 -11.68
C LEU A 148 -0.04 0.62 -10.63
N VAL A 149 -0.68 1.56 -9.92
CA VAL A 149 -0.02 2.31 -8.84
C VAL A 149 0.31 1.41 -7.66
N SER A 150 -0.57 0.46 -7.30
CA SER A 150 -0.28 -0.55 -6.28
C SER A 150 0.87 -1.47 -6.68
N LEU A 151 0.96 -1.87 -7.96
CA LEU A 151 2.07 -2.67 -8.46
C LEU A 151 3.40 -1.90 -8.38
N GLY A 152 3.40 -0.62 -8.76
CA GLY A 152 4.55 0.26 -8.57
C GLY A 152 4.93 0.45 -7.11
N GLN A 153 3.96 0.49 -6.19
CA GLN A 153 4.22 0.60 -4.77
C GLN A 153 4.93 -0.65 -4.22
N VAL A 154 4.47 -1.85 -4.59
CA VAL A 154 5.13 -3.12 -4.22
C VAL A 154 6.54 -3.17 -4.79
N ALA A 155 6.73 -2.76 -6.05
CA ALA A 155 8.06 -2.67 -6.66
C ALA A 155 8.98 -1.69 -5.91
N GLY A 156 8.49 -0.50 -5.55
CA GLY A 156 9.20 0.49 -4.74
C GLY A 156 9.63 -0.05 -3.38
N LEU A 157 8.74 -0.79 -2.73
CA LEU A 157 9.02 -1.45 -1.46
C LEU A 157 10.12 -2.52 -1.63
N LEU A 158 10.01 -3.41 -2.63
CA LEU A 158 11.03 -4.43 -2.89
C LEU A 158 12.41 -3.81 -3.17
N ILE A 159 12.49 -2.70 -3.91
CA ILE A 159 13.75 -1.97 -4.13
C ILE A 159 14.34 -1.50 -2.79
N SER A 160 13.53 -0.86 -1.94
CA SER A 160 13.98 -0.43 -0.62
C SER A 160 14.46 -1.60 0.25
N TYR A 161 13.82 -2.76 0.14
CA TYR A 161 14.24 -3.97 0.85
C TYR A 161 15.60 -4.48 0.37
N LEU A 162 15.79 -4.68 -0.93
CA LEU A 162 17.07 -5.14 -1.49
C LEU A 162 18.23 -4.19 -1.16
N ALA A 163 17.95 -2.88 -1.23
CA ALA A 163 18.92 -1.85 -0.91
C ALA A 163 19.27 -1.83 0.58
N LEU A 164 18.27 -1.92 1.47
CA LEU A 164 18.48 -1.93 2.91
C LEU A 164 19.19 -3.20 3.37
N GLU A 165 18.86 -4.35 2.78
CA GLU A 165 19.57 -5.61 2.98
C GLU A 165 21.06 -5.48 2.65
N SER A 166 21.40 -4.89 1.49
CA SER A 166 22.78 -4.64 1.10
C SER A 166 23.49 -3.69 2.07
N LEU A 167 22.83 -2.62 2.51
CA LEU A 167 23.38 -1.68 3.50
C LEU A 167 23.65 -2.35 4.86
N VAL A 168 22.71 -3.17 5.35
CA VAL A 168 22.90 -3.95 6.58
C VAL A 168 24.03 -4.96 6.42
N GLY A 169 24.13 -5.61 5.27
CA GLY A 169 25.26 -6.47 4.91
C GLY A 169 26.61 -5.78 5.05
N TYR A 170 26.73 -4.58 4.50
CA TYR A 170 27.93 -3.77 4.64
C TYR A 170 28.24 -3.36 6.09
N MET A 171 27.23 -2.99 6.87
CA MET A 171 27.42 -2.64 8.29
C MET A 171 27.83 -3.85 9.13
N ALA A 172 27.30 -5.03 8.81
CA ALA A 172 27.62 -6.28 9.49
C ALA A 172 28.93 -6.93 9.00
N GLY A 173 29.53 -6.42 7.92
CA GLY A 173 30.71 -7.03 7.29
C GLY A 173 30.40 -8.36 6.57
N LEU A 174 29.12 -8.65 6.30
CA LEU A 174 28.66 -9.90 5.70
C LEU A 174 28.61 -9.77 4.18
N GLU A 175 29.51 -10.47 3.49
CA GLU A 175 29.58 -10.46 2.02
C GLU A 175 28.31 -10.99 1.35
N SER A 176 27.67 -11.99 1.97
CA SER A 176 26.37 -12.53 1.56
C SER A 176 25.22 -11.52 1.70
N GLY A 177 25.44 -10.41 2.41
CA GLY A 177 24.50 -9.32 2.60
C GLY A 177 24.30 -8.45 1.36
N TYR A 178 25.37 -8.21 0.60
CA TYR A 178 25.39 -7.33 -0.58
C TYR A 178 25.78 -8.07 -1.87
N GLY A 179 25.94 -9.39 -1.81
CA GLY A 179 26.15 -10.29 -2.94
C GLY A 179 25.29 -11.54 -2.81
N TRP A 180 24.86 -12.09 -3.94
CA TRP A 180 24.16 -13.36 -3.96
C TRP A 180 25.10 -14.45 -4.44
N PHE A 181 25.34 -15.47 -3.60
CA PHE A 181 26.31 -16.54 -3.88
C PHE A 181 27.69 -15.96 -4.26
N SER A 182 28.36 -16.55 -5.24
CA SER A 182 29.66 -16.12 -5.78
C SER A 182 29.53 -15.13 -6.95
N PHE A 183 28.36 -14.51 -7.14
CA PHE A 183 28.14 -13.54 -8.23
C PHE A 183 28.65 -12.14 -7.89
N THR A 184 28.74 -11.27 -8.90
CA THR A 184 29.06 -9.85 -8.76
C THR A 184 28.24 -9.21 -7.64
N ARG A 185 28.93 -8.49 -6.76
CA ARG A 185 28.35 -7.88 -5.57
C ARG A 185 27.93 -6.44 -5.84
N MET A 186 26.84 -6.02 -5.22
CA MET A 186 26.28 -4.68 -5.38
C MET A 186 27.09 -3.64 -4.63
N ALA A 187 27.50 -2.56 -5.29
CA ALA A 187 28.31 -1.50 -4.67
C ALA A 187 27.55 -0.71 -3.58
N LEU A 188 28.27 -0.29 -2.54
CA LEU A 188 27.72 0.42 -1.38
C LEU A 188 26.92 1.69 -1.75
N HIS A 189 27.47 2.53 -2.62
CA HIS A 189 26.80 3.75 -3.06
C HIS A 189 25.60 3.44 -3.98
N SER A 190 25.64 2.35 -4.74
CA SER A 190 24.45 1.88 -5.48
C SER A 190 23.32 1.52 -4.51
N ALA A 191 23.62 0.84 -3.40
CA ALA A 191 22.64 0.51 -2.36
C ALA A 191 22.01 1.75 -1.74
N PHE A 192 22.83 2.76 -1.44
CA PHE A 192 22.31 4.04 -0.95
C PHE A 192 21.36 4.71 -1.96
N LEU A 193 21.74 4.78 -3.25
CA LEU A 193 20.91 5.38 -4.29
C LEU A 193 19.57 4.66 -4.47
N PHE A 194 19.57 3.33 -4.51
CA PHE A 194 18.32 2.55 -4.59
C PHE A 194 17.47 2.70 -3.33
N PHE A 195 18.06 2.77 -2.14
CA PHE A 195 17.31 2.97 -0.91
C PHE A 195 16.53 4.29 -0.93
N CYS A 196 17.21 5.39 -1.30
CA CYS A 196 16.59 6.71 -1.41
C CYS A 196 15.45 6.73 -2.45
N ILE A 197 15.67 6.14 -3.62
CA ILE A 197 14.69 6.14 -4.71
C ILE A 197 13.53 5.19 -4.43
N GLY A 198 13.77 4.01 -3.85
CA GLY A 198 12.73 3.10 -3.41
C GLY A 198 11.80 3.79 -2.41
N GLY A 199 12.36 4.46 -1.40
CA GLY A 199 11.58 5.20 -0.40
C GLY A 199 10.75 6.32 -1.03
N LEU A 200 11.37 7.12 -1.90
CA LEU A 200 10.68 8.18 -2.65
C LEU A 200 9.53 7.62 -3.51
N SER A 201 9.76 6.47 -4.16
CA SER A 201 8.77 5.80 -5.01
C SER A 201 7.55 5.38 -4.21
N VAL A 202 7.75 4.78 -3.03
CA VAL A 202 6.65 4.38 -2.12
C VAL A 202 5.83 5.58 -1.66
N VAL A 203 6.50 6.68 -1.31
CA VAL A 203 5.83 7.93 -0.91
C VAL A 203 5.01 8.50 -2.08
N TRP A 204 5.57 8.52 -3.28
CA TRP A 204 4.88 9.01 -4.48
C TRP A 204 3.67 8.14 -4.82
N THR A 205 3.83 6.82 -4.93
CA THR A 205 2.72 5.92 -5.25
C THR A 205 1.62 5.98 -4.18
N SER A 206 1.98 6.13 -2.91
CA SER A 206 1.01 6.33 -1.82
C SER A 206 0.20 7.62 -2.01
N TRP A 207 0.86 8.71 -2.40
CA TRP A 207 0.19 9.96 -2.71
C TRP A 207 -0.76 9.83 -3.92
N GLU A 208 -0.32 9.19 -5.01
CA GLU A 208 -1.16 8.99 -6.20
C GLU A 208 -2.39 8.12 -5.87
N LEU A 209 -2.23 7.05 -5.09
CA LEU A 209 -3.35 6.23 -4.60
C LEU A 209 -4.37 7.04 -3.79
N ILE A 210 -3.90 7.89 -2.87
CA ILE A 210 -4.76 8.79 -2.08
C ILE A 210 -5.47 9.80 -2.99
N SER A 211 -4.77 10.31 -4.01
CA SER A 211 -5.34 11.29 -4.94
C SER A 211 -6.43 10.70 -5.85
N ILE A 212 -6.24 9.45 -6.33
CA ILE A 212 -7.24 8.72 -7.11
C ILE A 212 -8.48 8.46 -6.25
N TRP A 213 -8.27 8.06 -4.99
CA TRP A 213 -9.35 7.87 -4.03
C TRP A 213 -10.13 9.17 -3.77
N ARG A 214 -9.45 10.30 -3.54
CA ARG A 214 -10.11 11.58 -3.28
C ARG A 214 -10.97 12.02 -4.47
N ARG A 215 -10.51 11.81 -5.71
CA ARG A 215 -11.31 12.11 -6.91
C ARG A 215 -12.59 11.29 -7.00
N GLN A 216 -12.53 9.99 -6.67
CA GLN A 216 -13.72 9.14 -6.66
C GLN A 216 -14.71 9.53 -5.56
N SER A 217 -14.22 10.00 -4.40
CA SER A 217 -15.08 10.48 -3.31
C SER A 217 -15.77 11.81 -3.62
N ASP A 218 -15.12 12.72 -4.35
CA ASP A 218 -15.72 14.03 -4.69
C ASP A 218 -16.82 13.92 -5.77
N GLU A 219 -16.82 12.86 -6.58
CA GLU A 219 -17.85 12.62 -7.62
C GLU A 219 -19.15 11.97 -7.07
N GLY A 220 -19.13 11.45 -5.83
CA GLY A 220 -20.28 10.79 -5.18
C GLY A 220 -20.80 11.58 -3.98
N LEU A 221 -21.82 12.42 -4.16
CA LEU A 221 -22.55 13.15 -3.10
C LEU A 221 -23.39 12.25 -2.17
N ASP A 222 -23.25 10.92 -2.27
CA ASP A 222 -24.07 9.96 -1.53
C ASP A 222 -23.30 9.45 -0.29
N LEU A 223 -23.90 9.59 0.90
CA LEU A 223 -23.26 9.31 2.18
C LEU A 223 -22.76 7.85 2.27
N ASN A 224 -23.49 6.91 1.65
CA ASN A 224 -23.08 5.50 1.58
C ASN A 224 -21.79 5.31 0.76
N ASN A 225 -21.66 6.00 -0.37
CA ASN A 225 -20.45 5.97 -1.19
C ASN A 225 -19.28 6.63 -0.44
N TRP A 226 -19.55 7.69 0.34
CA TRP A 226 -18.55 8.30 1.20
C TRP A 226 -18.05 7.35 2.30
N LEU A 227 -18.96 6.64 2.99
CA LEU A 227 -18.61 5.65 4.03
C LEU A 227 -17.80 4.47 3.47
N ASP A 228 -18.19 3.92 2.32
CA ASP A 228 -17.46 2.83 1.66
C ASP A 228 -16.10 3.30 1.16
N SER A 229 -16.00 4.53 0.64
CA SER A 229 -14.72 5.13 0.27
C SER A 229 -13.81 5.31 1.50
N ALA A 230 -14.34 5.76 2.64
CA ALA A 230 -13.58 5.92 3.88
C ALA A 230 -13.07 4.57 4.43
N LYS A 231 -13.86 3.49 4.31
CA LYS A 231 -13.44 2.12 4.61
C LYS A 231 -12.29 1.67 3.69
N GLN A 232 -12.39 1.92 2.39
CA GLN A 232 -11.34 1.55 1.43
C GLN A 232 -10.02 2.32 1.64
N ALA A 233 -10.06 3.62 1.94
CA ALA A 233 -8.84 4.38 2.26
C ALA A 233 -8.11 3.80 3.47
N ARG A 234 -8.85 3.39 4.49
CA ARG A 234 -8.28 2.75 5.69
C ARG A 234 -7.70 1.38 5.38
N LEU A 235 -8.41 0.54 4.63
CA LEU A 235 -7.89 -0.76 4.19
C LEU A 235 -6.58 -0.62 3.42
N ARG A 236 -6.40 0.43 2.64
CA ARG A 236 -5.13 0.71 1.94
C ARG A 236 -4.01 1.14 2.89
N ILE A 237 -4.29 1.99 3.87
CA ILE A 237 -3.30 2.37 4.89
C ILE A 237 -2.89 1.13 5.69
N LEU A 238 -3.85 0.30 6.10
CA LEU A 238 -3.63 -0.96 6.79
C LEU A 238 -2.78 -1.90 5.93
N TRP A 239 -3.13 -2.07 4.66
CA TRP A 239 -2.37 -2.89 3.71
C TRP A 239 -0.91 -2.43 3.61
N ASN A 240 -0.67 -1.12 3.47
CA ASN A 240 0.68 -0.56 3.40
C ASN A 240 1.48 -0.80 4.68
N VAL A 241 0.89 -0.56 5.85
CA VAL A 241 1.55 -0.80 7.14
C VAL A 241 1.89 -2.28 7.29
N THR A 242 0.93 -3.17 7.00
CA THR A 242 1.15 -4.62 7.05
C THR A 242 2.26 -5.05 6.09
N LEU A 243 2.30 -4.51 4.87
CA LEU A 243 3.31 -4.87 3.87
C LEU A 243 4.71 -4.38 4.28
N ILE A 244 4.82 -3.15 4.79
CA ILE A 244 6.07 -2.61 5.34
C ILE A 244 6.55 -3.44 6.54
N MET A 245 5.65 -3.80 7.45
CA MET A 245 5.98 -4.63 8.61
C MET A 245 6.38 -6.04 8.20
N ALA A 246 5.71 -6.63 7.21
CA ALA A 246 6.07 -7.93 6.67
C ALA A 246 7.48 -7.93 6.09
N MET A 247 7.84 -6.89 5.35
CA MET A 247 9.20 -6.76 4.82
C MET A 247 10.24 -6.46 5.90
N ALA A 248 9.92 -5.63 6.90
CA ALA A 248 10.81 -5.39 8.02
C ALA A 248 11.09 -6.70 8.80
N SER A 249 10.05 -7.50 9.03
CA SER A 249 10.20 -8.82 9.67
C SER A 249 10.99 -9.79 8.79
N LEU A 250 10.76 -9.80 7.48
CA LEU A 250 11.52 -10.62 6.54
C LEU A 250 12.99 -10.21 6.51
N LEU A 251 13.28 -8.90 6.56
CA LEU A 251 14.64 -8.36 6.59
C LEU A 251 15.37 -8.84 7.85
N VAL A 252 14.74 -8.69 9.02
CA VAL A 252 15.30 -9.17 10.28
C VAL A 252 15.52 -10.68 10.23
N GLY A 253 14.55 -11.45 9.76
CA GLY A 253 14.68 -12.91 9.63
C GLY A 253 15.87 -13.31 8.75
N VAL A 254 15.96 -12.76 7.53
CA VAL A 254 17.05 -13.06 6.58
C VAL A 254 18.41 -12.63 7.13
N THR A 255 18.51 -11.43 7.71
CA THR A 255 19.77 -10.94 8.28
C THR A 255 20.23 -11.79 9.47
N VAL A 256 19.34 -12.15 10.39
CA VAL A 256 19.65 -13.04 11.51
C VAL A 256 20.10 -14.41 10.99
N SER A 257 19.39 -14.99 10.03
CA SER A 257 19.79 -16.27 9.44
C SER A 257 21.16 -16.22 8.77
N ARG A 258 21.49 -15.12 8.07
CA ARG A 258 22.83 -14.94 7.46
C ARG A 258 23.92 -14.75 8.50
N VAL A 259 23.67 -14.00 9.57
CA VAL A 259 24.62 -13.84 10.68
C VAL A 259 24.90 -15.20 11.32
N LEU A 260 23.86 -15.98 11.60
CA LEU A 260 24.00 -17.33 12.17
C LEU A 260 24.80 -18.25 11.26
N LEU A 261 24.45 -18.32 9.97
CA LEU A 261 25.20 -19.10 8.99
C LEU A 261 26.66 -18.68 8.91
N HIS A 262 26.94 -17.37 8.93
CA HIS A 262 28.31 -16.87 8.86
C HIS A 262 29.10 -17.19 10.13
N SER A 263 28.49 -17.06 11.32
CA SER A 263 29.16 -17.42 12.58
C SER A 263 29.50 -18.90 12.64
N GLU A 264 28.65 -19.74 12.10
CA GLU A 264 28.79 -21.20 12.13
C GLU A 264 29.81 -21.67 11.11
N TRP A 265 29.82 -21.07 9.92
CA TRP A 265 30.86 -21.30 8.92
C TRP A 265 32.26 -21.01 9.48
N LEU A 266 32.42 -19.87 10.17
CA LEU A 266 33.69 -19.51 10.82
C LEU A 266 34.05 -20.45 11.99
N GLN A 267 33.07 -20.98 12.71
CA GLN A 267 33.32 -21.96 13.76
C GLN A 267 33.79 -23.30 13.16
N GLU A 268 33.15 -23.76 12.10
CA GLU A 268 33.50 -25.03 11.45
C GLU A 268 34.88 -24.97 10.79
N GLU A 269 35.25 -23.82 10.21
CA GLU A 269 36.60 -23.57 9.71
C GLU A 269 37.68 -23.81 10.79
N ASN A 270 37.49 -23.24 11.98
CA ASN A 270 38.42 -23.41 13.09
C ASN A 270 38.39 -24.85 13.64
N HIS A 271 37.20 -25.46 13.69
CA HIS A 271 37.04 -26.82 14.18
C HIS A 271 37.75 -27.83 13.26
N LEU A 272 37.56 -27.71 11.94
CA LEU A 272 38.21 -28.55 10.95
C LEU A 272 39.74 -28.45 11.00
N MET A 273 40.29 -27.23 11.15
CA MET A 273 41.73 -27.04 11.30
C MET A 273 42.28 -27.72 12.56
N LEU A 274 41.55 -27.62 13.68
CA LEU A 274 41.94 -28.28 14.93
C LEU A 274 41.83 -29.81 14.83
N GLN A 275 40.81 -30.32 14.14
CA GLN A 275 40.68 -31.75 13.85
C GLN A 275 41.82 -32.25 12.97
N ALA A 276 42.15 -31.55 11.89
CA ALA A 276 43.27 -31.88 11.03
C ALA A 276 44.60 -31.89 11.82
N GLU A 277 44.82 -30.95 12.73
CA GLU A 277 46.00 -30.94 13.60
C GLU A 277 46.05 -32.16 14.55
N ARG A 278 44.94 -32.48 15.22
CA ARG A 278 44.87 -33.65 16.11
C ARG A 278 45.10 -34.96 15.36
N MET A 279 44.46 -35.10 14.20
CA MET A 279 44.59 -36.28 13.35
C MET A 279 46.00 -36.40 12.76
N ALA A 280 46.63 -35.30 12.36
CA ALA A 280 48.03 -35.31 11.91
C ALA A 280 48.97 -35.78 13.02
N GLY A 281 48.71 -35.39 14.29
CA GLY A 281 49.46 -35.90 15.44
C GLY A 281 49.29 -37.41 15.67
N VAL A 282 48.08 -37.95 15.47
CA VAL A 282 47.83 -39.40 15.54
C VAL A 282 48.56 -40.13 14.40
N VAL A 283 48.41 -39.66 13.16
CA VAL A 283 49.09 -40.23 11.98
C VAL A 283 50.62 -40.18 12.17
N GLN A 284 51.14 -39.08 12.71
CA GLN A 284 52.56 -38.96 13.05
C GLN A 284 52.99 -40.03 14.07
N ALA A 285 52.22 -40.25 15.13
CA ALA A 285 52.51 -41.27 16.13
C ALA A 285 52.61 -42.69 15.52
N PHE A 286 51.69 -43.04 14.60
CA PHE A 286 51.75 -44.30 13.84
C PHE A 286 52.95 -44.38 12.89
N SER A 287 53.38 -43.24 12.30
CA SER A 287 54.52 -43.21 11.38
C SER A 287 55.88 -43.42 12.07
N HIS A 288 55.99 -43.13 13.37
CA HIS A 288 57.25 -43.25 14.12
C HIS A 288 57.52 -44.66 14.68
N THR A 289 56.52 -45.55 14.76
CA THR A 289 56.64 -46.93 15.25
C THR A 289 57.32 -47.86 14.23
N ARG A 290 58.62 -47.61 13.98
CA ARG A 290 59.43 -48.12 12.86
C ARG A 290 59.90 -49.59 12.97
N GLN A 291 59.24 -50.47 13.72
CA GLN A 291 59.80 -51.80 14.05
C GLN A 291 58.96 -53.06 13.78
N THR A 292 57.73 -53.00 13.25
CA THR A 292 56.98 -54.21 12.89
C THR A 292 56.01 -53.96 11.73
N ASP A 293 56.13 -54.73 10.64
CA ASP A 293 55.26 -54.82 9.45
C ASP A 293 54.61 -53.51 8.95
N ALA A 294 55.29 -52.83 8.02
CA ALA A 294 54.77 -51.62 7.36
C ALA A 294 53.41 -51.82 6.66
N GLU A 295 53.16 -53.00 6.07
CA GLU A 295 51.88 -53.32 5.41
C GLU A 295 50.73 -53.53 6.43
N GLY A 296 51.01 -54.11 7.60
CA GLY A 296 50.02 -54.31 8.66
C GLY A 296 49.66 -53.01 9.40
N GLN A 297 50.64 -52.11 9.57
CA GLN A 297 50.43 -50.80 10.18
C GLN A 297 49.67 -49.82 9.28
N GLU A 298 49.94 -49.82 7.97
CA GLU A 298 49.12 -49.05 7.02
C GLU A 298 47.68 -49.58 7.01
N GLY A 299 47.48 -50.90 7.08
CA GLY A 299 46.15 -51.50 7.28
C GLY A 299 45.44 -51.07 8.56
N LEU A 300 46.15 -51.03 9.70
CA LEU A 300 45.62 -50.58 11.01
C LEU A 300 45.32 -49.08 11.06
N LEU A 301 46.18 -48.25 10.45
CA LEU A 301 45.94 -46.82 10.32
C LEU A 301 44.71 -46.56 9.44
N MET A 302 44.59 -47.31 8.33
CA MET A 302 43.44 -47.23 7.45
C MET A 302 42.17 -47.73 8.11
N ASP A 303 42.25 -48.78 8.93
CA ASP A 303 41.14 -49.26 9.73
C ASP A 303 40.74 -48.23 10.80
N TYR A 304 41.71 -47.58 11.44
CA TYR A 304 41.49 -46.49 12.40
C TYR A 304 40.88 -45.24 11.75
N LEU A 305 41.23 -44.91 10.51
CA LEU A 305 40.66 -43.76 9.79
C LEU A 305 39.28 -44.07 9.23
N ARG A 306 39.06 -45.31 8.76
CA ARG A 306 37.78 -45.76 8.19
C ARG A 306 36.73 -46.06 9.27
N HIS A 307 37.16 -46.53 10.45
CA HIS A 307 36.30 -46.79 11.63
C HIS A 307 36.43 -45.71 12.72
N GLY A 308 37.30 -44.72 12.55
CA GLY A 308 37.55 -43.64 13.52
C GLY A 308 36.34 -42.75 13.76
N ASP A 309 35.37 -42.77 12.86
CA ASP A 309 34.07 -42.09 13.03
C ASP A 309 33.15 -42.80 14.08
N HIS A 310 33.54 -44.01 14.53
CA HIS A 310 32.78 -44.80 15.52
C HIS A 310 33.54 -45.10 16.83
N ASN A 311 34.85 -44.88 16.89
CA ASN A 311 35.69 -45.33 18.02
C ASN A 311 35.99 -44.21 19.03
N GLY A 312 34.98 -43.81 19.80
CA GLY A 312 35.14 -43.42 21.21
C GLY A 312 35.89 -42.12 21.57
N LEU A 313 36.27 -41.27 20.60
CA LEU A 313 36.61 -39.88 20.93
C LEU A 313 35.31 -39.17 21.37
N PRO A 314 35.29 -38.47 22.53
CA PRO A 314 34.10 -37.73 22.95
C PRO A 314 33.77 -36.68 21.89
N ARG A 315 32.76 -36.98 21.07
CA ARG A 315 32.20 -36.06 20.09
C ARG A 315 31.40 -35.02 20.86
N ASP A 316 31.54 -33.75 20.48
CA ASP A 316 30.44 -32.84 20.73
C ASP A 316 29.23 -33.41 19.96
N PRO A 317 28.05 -33.59 20.59
CA PRO A 317 26.84 -34.12 19.92
C PRO A 317 26.41 -33.31 18.68
N HIS A 318 27.05 -32.17 18.45
CA HIS A 318 26.78 -31.20 17.40
C HIS A 318 27.82 -31.20 16.27
N SER A 319 28.92 -31.98 16.32
CA SER A 319 29.92 -31.97 15.24
C SER A 319 29.52 -32.87 14.07
N LEU A 320 29.53 -32.31 12.86
CA LEU A 320 29.29 -33.01 11.60
C LEU A 320 30.35 -34.11 11.35
N ALA A 321 30.05 -35.06 10.46
CA ALA A 321 30.95 -36.16 10.13
C ALA A 321 32.02 -35.70 9.15
N SER A 322 33.18 -35.30 9.67
CA SER A 322 34.29 -34.86 8.85
C SER A 322 34.98 -36.06 8.19
N GLU A 323 35.12 -35.96 6.88
CA GLU A 323 35.75 -36.98 6.07
C GLU A 323 37.25 -36.70 5.98
N THR A 324 38.05 -37.74 5.82
CA THR A 324 39.52 -37.62 5.86
C THR A 324 40.16 -38.25 4.65
N LEU A 325 41.23 -37.63 4.17
CA LEU A 325 42.03 -38.08 3.04
C LEU A 325 43.52 -37.98 3.38
N ILE A 326 44.28 -39.04 3.11
CA ILE A 326 45.72 -39.08 3.33
C ILE A 326 46.45 -39.48 2.05
N ALA A 327 47.52 -38.74 1.73
CA ALA A 327 48.41 -39.07 0.64
C ALA A 327 49.88 -38.92 1.03
N ARG A 328 50.75 -39.65 0.33
CA ARG A 328 52.20 -39.52 0.40
C ARG A 328 52.73 -38.94 -0.89
N ARG A 329 53.78 -38.12 -0.80
CA ARG A 329 54.53 -37.70 -1.99
C ARG A 329 55.49 -38.80 -2.45
N GLN A 330 55.34 -39.30 -3.67
CA GLN A 330 56.24 -40.30 -4.27
C GLN A 330 56.82 -39.74 -5.59
N GLY A 331 58.02 -39.17 -5.53
CA GLY A 331 58.65 -38.50 -6.67
C GLY A 331 57.86 -37.26 -7.13
N THR A 332 57.41 -37.26 -8.40
CA THR A 332 56.55 -36.21 -8.98
C THR A 332 55.05 -36.52 -8.87
N GLY A 333 54.68 -37.68 -8.33
CA GLY A 333 53.29 -38.13 -8.20
C GLY A 333 52.76 -38.09 -6.77
N LEU A 334 51.44 -38.06 -6.64
CA LEU A 334 50.72 -38.31 -5.40
C LEU A 334 50.41 -39.81 -5.29
N HIS A 335 50.75 -40.42 -4.17
CA HIS A 335 50.31 -41.77 -3.82
C HIS A 335 49.25 -41.69 -2.72
N TRP A 336 48.01 -42.01 -3.06
CA TRP A 336 46.91 -42.06 -2.10
C TRP A 336 47.13 -43.25 -1.15
N LEU A 337 47.00 -43.00 0.15
CA LEU A 337 47.04 -44.06 1.17
C LEU A 337 45.63 -44.47 1.58
N GLY A 338 44.69 -43.52 1.47
CA GLY A 338 43.26 -43.72 1.35
C GLY A 338 42.44 -42.67 2.10
N GLY A 339 41.13 -42.87 2.15
CA GLY A 339 40.22 -41.92 2.77
C GLY A 339 38.96 -42.53 3.41
N SER A 340 38.19 -41.68 4.09
CA SER A 340 36.89 -42.01 4.67
C SER A 340 35.76 -41.24 3.96
N GLY A 341 34.54 -41.77 4.02
CA GLY A 341 33.35 -41.13 3.43
C GLY A 341 33.42 -40.92 1.91
N ALA A 342 32.80 -39.86 1.42
CA ALA A 342 32.83 -39.41 0.02
C ALA A 342 34.22 -38.94 -0.47
N LEU A 343 35.18 -38.61 0.42
CA LEU A 343 36.59 -38.38 0.08
C LEU A 343 37.32 -39.68 -0.26
N ALA A 344 36.84 -40.84 0.18
CA ALA A 344 37.39 -42.13 -0.22
C ALA A 344 37.25 -42.39 -1.73
N ASP A 345 36.19 -41.87 -2.35
CA ASP A 345 35.94 -42.02 -3.79
C ASP A 345 36.92 -41.21 -4.66
N VAL A 346 37.68 -40.29 -4.06
CA VAL A 346 38.73 -39.48 -4.72
C VAL A 346 39.99 -40.34 -5.01
N GLU A 347 40.15 -41.47 -4.31
CA GLU A 347 41.29 -42.38 -4.37
C GLU A 347 41.51 -43.01 -5.77
N GLN A 348 40.44 -43.12 -6.57
CA GLN A 348 40.54 -43.57 -7.95
C GLN A 348 40.67 -42.34 -8.87
N ILE A 349 41.87 -42.06 -9.40
CA ILE A 349 42.17 -41.50 -10.75
C ILE A 349 43.47 -40.67 -10.78
N THR A 350 44.39 -41.06 -11.66
CA THR A 350 45.69 -40.46 -12.03
C THR A 350 45.58 -39.31 -13.07
N LYS A 351 44.59 -38.41 -12.95
CA LYS A 351 44.41 -37.24 -13.86
C LYS A 351 44.63 -35.90 -13.14
N PRO A 352 44.98 -34.81 -13.85
CA PRO A 352 45.59 -33.64 -13.24
C PRO A 352 44.68 -32.94 -12.23
N LEU A 353 45.34 -32.50 -11.16
CA LEU A 353 44.89 -31.76 -9.97
C LEU A 353 44.06 -30.51 -10.30
N ALA A 354 42.77 -30.68 -10.60
CA ALA A 354 41.88 -29.58 -10.99
C ALA A 354 40.74 -29.31 -9.99
N TYR A 355 40.57 -30.18 -8.98
CA TYR A 355 39.43 -30.13 -8.06
C TYR A 355 39.88 -29.86 -6.63
N ALA A 356 38.95 -29.40 -5.80
CA ALA A 356 39.26 -28.87 -4.47
C ALA A 356 40.03 -29.84 -3.54
N PRO A 357 39.68 -31.14 -3.44
CA PRO A 357 40.44 -32.09 -2.63
C PRO A 357 41.88 -32.28 -3.10
N ASP A 358 42.10 -32.30 -4.42
CA ASP A 358 43.43 -32.48 -5.02
C ASP A 358 44.34 -31.29 -4.70
N GLU A 359 43.82 -30.07 -4.85
CA GLU A 359 44.56 -28.83 -4.59
C GLU A 359 44.88 -28.66 -3.10
N ALA A 360 43.93 -28.97 -2.22
CA ALA A 360 44.15 -28.98 -0.78
C ALA A 360 45.26 -29.97 -0.38
N MET A 361 45.24 -31.19 -0.95
CA MET A 361 46.27 -32.20 -0.69
C MET A 361 47.64 -31.78 -1.25
N ARG A 362 47.68 -31.13 -2.42
CA ARG A 362 48.91 -30.61 -3.02
C ARG A 362 49.60 -29.61 -2.09
N ARG A 363 48.83 -28.68 -1.52
CA ARG A 363 49.33 -27.65 -0.60
C ARG A 363 49.81 -28.28 0.71
N ALA A 364 49.07 -29.25 1.26
CA ALA A 364 49.52 -30.03 2.41
C ALA A 364 50.90 -30.68 2.18
N LEU A 365 51.11 -31.34 1.04
CA LEU A 365 52.38 -31.97 0.69
C LEU A 365 53.51 -30.99 0.35
N GLN A 366 53.19 -29.71 0.12
CA GLN A 366 54.17 -28.63 -0.03
C GLN A 366 54.61 -28.04 1.32
N GLY A 367 54.04 -28.53 2.42
CA GLY A 367 54.32 -28.02 3.77
C GLY A 367 53.42 -26.85 4.16
N GLU A 368 52.42 -26.50 3.35
CA GLU A 368 51.45 -25.47 3.67
C GLU A 368 50.31 -26.05 4.52
N GLN A 369 49.72 -25.21 5.37
CA GLN A 369 48.53 -25.55 6.13
C GLN A 369 47.49 -24.44 5.99
N GLY A 370 46.21 -24.81 5.99
CA GLY A 370 45.14 -23.83 5.88
C GLY A 370 43.82 -24.46 5.49
N ILE A 371 42.89 -23.58 5.12
CA ILE A 371 41.55 -23.95 4.68
C ILE A 371 41.45 -23.70 3.19
N TYR A 372 40.79 -24.62 2.49
CA TYR A 372 40.50 -24.54 1.08
C TYR A 372 39.02 -24.82 0.86
N THR A 373 38.35 -23.92 0.14
CA THR A 373 36.97 -24.11 -0.31
C THR A 373 36.94 -24.29 -1.83
N GLY A 374 36.12 -25.22 -2.30
CA GLY A 374 35.93 -25.41 -3.73
C GLY A 374 35.11 -26.64 -4.05
N GLN A 375 34.95 -26.92 -5.34
CA GLN A 375 34.07 -27.98 -5.81
C GLN A 375 34.85 -29.28 -6.12
N ASP A 376 34.19 -30.42 -5.91
CA ASP A 376 34.65 -31.71 -6.40
C ASP A 376 34.23 -31.97 -7.86
N ARG A 377 34.57 -33.16 -8.39
CA ARG A 377 34.18 -33.59 -9.75
C ARG A 377 32.66 -33.68 -9.97
N GLN A 378 31.90 -33.87 -8.91
CA GLN A 378 30.44 -33.98 -8.95
C GLN A 378 29.77 -32.61 -8.82
N GLY A 379 30.56 -31.53 -8.65
CA GLY A 379 30.07 -30.17 -8.47
C GLY A 379 29.64 -29.86 -7.04
N ARG A 380 29.91 -30.75 -6.08
CA ARG A 380 29.60 -30.50 -4.66
C ARG A 380 30.65 -29.59 -4.05
N GLU A 381 30.22 -28.61 -3.25
CA GLU A 381 31.12 -27.70 -2.54
C GLU A 381 31.65 -28.32 -1.25
N TRP A 382 32.96 -28.19 -1.05
CA TRP A 382 33.69 -28.70 0.10
C TRP A 382 34.32 -27.57 0.90
N LEU A 383 34.34 -27.75 2.22
CA LEU A 383 35.18 -27.02 3.15
C LEU A 383 36.28 -27.96 3.63
N LEU A 384 37.53 -27.72 3.22
CA LEU A 384 38.66 -28.63 3.45
C LEU A 384 39.73 -27.95 4.30
N ALA A 385 40.08 -28.54 5.44
CA ALA A 385 41.28 -28.21 6.19
C ALA A 385 42.43 -29.13 5.76
N TYR A 386 43.59 -28.55 5.45
CA TYR A 386 44.75 -29.30 4.96
C TYR A 386 46.00 -28.97 5.77
N ARG A 387 46.86 -29.98 5.99
CA ARG A 387 48.11 -29.83 6.75
C ARG A 387 49.14 -30.91 6.40
N PRO A 388 50.45 -30.62 6.39
CA PRO A 388 51.49 -31.64 6.40
C PRO A 388 51.48 -32.40 7.73
N VAL A 389 51.71 -33.71 7.68
CA VAL A 389 51.97 -34.50 8.88
C VAL A 389 53.42 -34.27 9.31
N PRO A 390 53.69 -33.76 10.53
CA PRO A 390 55.04 -33.40 10.95
C PRO A 390 56.01 -34.60 10.88
N ASP A 391 57.27 -34.33 10.55
CA ASP A 391 58.36 -35.32 10.46
C ASP A 391 58.10 -36.49 9.47
N SER A 392 57.16 -36.33 8.54
CA SER A 392 56.81 -37.34 7.53
C SER A 392 56.66 -36.74 6.13
N SER A 393 56.53 -37.60 5.11
CA SER A 393 56.22 -37.21 3.72
C SER A 393 54.70 -37.27 3.40
N LEU A 394 53.88 -37.26 4.45
CA LEU A 394 52.43 -37.42 4.37
C LEU A 394 51.72 -36.06 4.45
N GLY A 395 50.64 -35.94 3.68
CA GLY A 395 49.68 -34.84 3.73
C GLY A 395 48.35 -35.37 4.24
N LEU A 396 47.68 -34.56 5.05
CA LEU A 396 46.36 -34.84 5.59
C LEU A 396 45.40 -33.75 5.12
N VAL A 397 44.23 -34.17 4.67
CA VAL A 397 43.09 -33.31 4.38
C VAL A 397 41.89 -33.84 5.14
N VAL A 398 41.21 -32.96 5.87
CA VAL A 398 39.95 -33.23 6.57
C VAL A 398 38.90 -32.30 6.00
N GLY A 399 37.72 -32.81 5.67
CA GLY A 399 36.74 -32.07 4.89
C GLY A 399 35.30 -32.33 5.29
N LEU A 400 34.46 -31.33 5.11
CA LEU A 400 33.01 -31.43 5.22
C LEU A 400 32.36 -30.92 3.93
N LEU A 401 31.24 -31.53 3.57
CA LEU A 401 30.39 -31.02 2.49
C LEU A 401 29.69 -29.73 2.97
N ALA A 402 29.72 -28.68 2.15
CA ALA A 402 29.07 -27.41 2.48
C ALA A 402 27.55 -27.59 2.71
N GLU A 403 26.93 -28.56 2.04
CA GLU A 403 25.52 -28.91 2.23
C GLU A 403 25.20 -29.39 3.65
N GLU A 404 26.13 -30.10 4.28
CA GLU A 404 25.98 -30.58 5.67
C GLU A 404 26.04 -29.43 6.67
N ILE A 405 26.87 -28.42 6.39
CA ILE A 405 26.95 -27.19 7.17
C ILE A 405 25.62 -26.42 7.08
N VAL A 406 25.01 -26.37 5.89
CA VAL A 406 23.79 -25.56 5.64
C VAL A 406 22.51 -26.26 6.11
N ALA A 407 22.45 -27.61 6.05
CA ALA A 407 21.26 -28.40 6.35
C ALA A 407 20.54 -28.06 7.69
N PRO A 408 21.22 -28.00 8.85
CA PRO A 408 20.56 -27.69 10.12
C PRO A 408 19.99 -26.26 10.16
N TYR A 409 20.60 -25.31 9.45
CA TYR A 409 20.14 -23.92 9.39
C TYR A 409 19.00 -23.72 8.41
N LEU A 410 18.79 -24.62 7.45
CA LEU A 410 17.59 -24.60 6.62
C LEU A 410 16.32 -24.73 7.48
N HIS A 411 16.37 -25.57 8.51
CA HIS A 411 15.27 -25.70 9.49
C HIS A 411 15.16 -24.47 10.41
N ALA A 412 16.29 -23.90 10.86
CA ALA A 412 16.29 -22.67 11.64
C ALA A 412 15.71 -21.49 10.83
N PHE A 413 15.99 -21.44 9.51
CA PHE A 413 15.42 -20.46 8.59
C PHE A 413 13.90 -20.61 8.47
N LEU A 414 13.39 -21.85 8.34
CA LEU A 414 11.95 -22.11 8.34
C LEU A 414 11.30 -21.67 9.66
N PHE A 415 11.93 -21.98 10.80
CA PHE A 415 11.44 -21.58 12.12
C PHE A 415 11.42 -20.05 12.30
N ALA A 416 12.50 -19.37 11.89
CA ALA A 416 12.56 -17.90 11.88
C ALA A 416 11.48 -17.31 10.96
N GLY A 417 11.20 -17.95 9.82
CA GLY A 417 10.10 -17.58 8.93
C GLY A 417 8.71 -17.72 9.58
N VAL A 418 8.48 -18.81 10.32
CA VAL A 418 7.23 -19.00 11.10
C VAL A 418 7.10 -17.93 12.19
N LEU A 419 8.19 -17.63 12.91
CA LEU A 419 8.21 -16.62 13.97
C LEU A 419 7.95 -15.22 13.39
N ALA A 420 8.55 -14.90 12.24
CA ALA A 420 8.27 -13.68 11.50
C ALA A 420 6.80 -13.62 11.05
N GLY A 421 6.25 -14.71 10.54
CA GLY A 421 4.83 -14.83 10.19
C GLY A 421 3.90 -14.56 11.38
N LEU A 422 4.24 -15.08 12.57
CA LEU A 422 3.52 -14.80 13.81
C LEU A 422 3.60 -13.32 14.20
N VAL A 423 4.78 -12.70 14.12
CA VAL A 423 4.96 -11.27 14.39
C VAL A 423 4.12 -10.42 13.44
N ILE A 424 4.07 -10.77 12.15
CA ILE A 424 3.24 -10.09 11.16
C ILE A 424 1.76 -10.25 11.50
N LEU A 425 1.32 -11.47 11.85
CA LEU A 425 -0.06 -11.75 12.22
C LEU A 425 -0.49 -10.96 13.46
N VAL A 426 0.33 -10.99 14.52
CA VAL A 426 0.09 -10.25 15.77
C VAL A 426 0.07 -8.75 15.51
N SER A 427 0.97 -8.26 14.66
CA SER A 427 1.01 -6.84 14.30
C SER A 427 -0.22 -6.42 13.50
N ALA A 428 -0.61 -7.19 12.48
CA ALA A 428 -1.83 -6.95 11.73
C ALA A 428 -3.06 -6.97 12.65
N LEU A 429 -3.13 -7.93 13.56
CA LEU A 429 -4.20 -8.03 14.56
C LEU A 429 -4.19 -6.83 15.52
N ALA A 430 -3.04 -6.42 16.03
CA ALA A 430 -2.91 -5.25 16.92
C ALA A 430 -3.37 -3.96 16.24
N VAL A 431 -3.02 -3.78 14.96
CA VAL A 431 -3.48 -2.63 14.16
C VAL A 431 -5.01 -2.71 13.97
N LEU A 432 -5.56 -3.87 13.63
CA LEU A 432 -7.01 -4.05 13.50
C LEU A 432 -7.73 -3.75 14.82
N LEU A 433 -7.23 -4.27 15.95
CA LEU A 433 -7.79 -4.04 17.28
C LEU A 433 -7.74 -2.58 17.71
N ARG A 434 -6.70 -1.82 17.33
CA ARG A 434 -6.59 -0.39 17.62
C ARG A 434 -7.49 0.48 16.74
N VAL A 435 -7.72 0.07 15.50
CA VAL A 435 -8.49 0.85 14.52
C VAL A 435 -9.99 0.56 14.60
N ASN A 436 -10.40 -0.67 14.95
CA ASN A 436 -11.80 -1.05 15.09
C ASN A 436 -12.63 -0.19 16.09
N PRO A 437 -12.11 0.24 17.27
CA PRO A 437 -12.86 1.14 18.15
C PRO A 437 -13.13 2.52 17.52
N ILE A 438 -12.34 2.96 16.53
CA ILE A 438 -12.61 4.19 15.77
C ILE A 438 -13.76 3.95 14.76
N ILE A 439 -13.88 2.74 14.22
CA ILE A 439 -14.99 2.34 13.33
C ILE A 439 -16.31 2.39 14.07
N ARG A 440 -16.38 1.81 15.28
CA ARG A 440 -17.58 1.86 16.11
C ARG A 440 -18.00 3.28 16.51
N ARG A 441 -17.04 4.20 16.64
CA ARG A 441 -17.33 5.63 16.90
C ARG A 441 -17.96 6.34 15.70
N ILE A 442 -17.71 5.87 14.48
CA ILE A 442 -18.27 6.45 13.25
C ILE A 442 -19.62 5.82 12.92
N GLU A 443 -19.81 4.52 13.14
CA GLU A 443 -21.16 3.90 13.05
C GLU A 443 -22.15 4.50 14.06
N GLY A 444 -21.65 5.03 15.19
CA GLY A 444 -22.46 5.84 16.11
C GLY A 444 -22.96 7.15 15.50
N ALA A 445 -22.23 7.73 14.55
CA ALA A 445 -22.65 8.91 13.80
C ALA A 445 -23.76 8.57 12.79
N ASP A 446 -23.69 7.41 12.13
CA ASP A 446 -24.75 6.92 11.23
C ASP A 446 -26.08 6.74 11.97
N LYS A 447 -26.04 6.18 13.20
CA LYS A 447 -27.23 6.12 14.07
C LYS A 447 -27.76 7.49 14.44
N LEU A 448 -26.88 8.46 14.70
CA LEU A 448 -27.27 9.82 15.03
C LEU A 448 -27.97 10.50 13.85
N GLU A 449 -27.49 10.27 12.64
CA GLU A 449 -28.07 10.83 11.42
C GLU A 449 -29.41 10.20 11.08
N GLN A 450 -29.55 8.88 11.25
CA GLN A 450 -30.82 8.19 11.07
C GLN A 450 -31.88 8.70 12.07
N ILE A 451 -31.49 8.95 13.32
CA ILE A 451 -32.35 9.57 14.33
C ILE A 451 -32.73 11.00 13.92
N ASN A 452 -31.80 11.78 13.40
CA ASN A 452 -32.05 13.17 13.00
C ASN A 452 -32.98 13.27 11.77
N GLN A 453 -32.81 12.38 10.80
CA GLN A 453 -33.71 12.27 9.64
C GLN A 453 -35.14 11.86 10.04
N ASN A 454 -35.27 10.88 10.95
CA ASN A 454 -36.56 10.47 11.50
C ASN A 454 -37.23 11.63 12.26
N LEU A 455 -36.50 12.38 13.07
CA LEU A 455 -36.99 13.57 13.76
C LEU A 455 -37.47 14.65 12.78
N LEU A 456 -36.72 14.92 11.71
CA LEU A 456 -37.12 15.90 10.69
C LEU A 456 -38.36 15.47 9.90
N ALA A 457 -38.54 14.16 9.68
CA ALA A 457 -39.75 13.61 9.09
C ALA A 457 -40.95 13.80 10.03
N GLU A 458 -40.79 13.51 11.32
CA GLU A 458 -41.84 13.70 12.34
C GLU A 458 -42.23 15.18 12.48
N ILE A 459 -41.25 16.09 12.54
CA ILE A 459 -41.50 17.54 12.60
C ILE A 459 -42.26 18.02 11.37
N ARG A 460 -41.89 17.55 10.17
CA ARG A 460 -42.62 17.89 8.93
C ARG A 460 -44.06 17.38 8.96
N GLN A 461 -44.28 16.19 9.49
CA GLN A 461 -45.63 15.63 9.63
C GLN A 461 -46.47 16.44 10.61
N ARG A 462 -45.93 16.80 11.78
CA ARG A 462 -46.61 17.66 12.75
C ARG A 462 -46.95 19.03 12.16
N LYS A 463 -46.01 19.65 11.44
CA LYS A 463 -46.24 20.96 10.83
C LYS A 463 -47.31 20.94 9.74
N ARG A 464 -47.40 19.85 8.97
CA ARG A 464 -48.51 19.65 8.01
C ARG A 464 -49.85 19.51 8.72
N ALA A 465 -49.90 18.78 9.83
CA ALA A 465 -51.11 18.62 10.64
C ALA A 465 -51.55 19.96 11.28
N GLU A 466 -50.62 20.74 11.83
CA GLU A 466 -50.89 22.08 12.37
C GLU A 466 -51.42 23.04 11.30
N ASN A 467 -50.79 23.08 10.13
CA ASN A 467 -51.27 23.91 9.02
C ASN A 467 -52.68 23.48 8.56
N GLY A 468 -52.96 22.18 8.52
CA GLY A 468 -54.30 21.65 8.20
C GLY A 468 -55.34 22.04 9.24
N LEU A 469 -54.99 22.00 10.53
CA LEU A 469 -55.84 22.49 11.63
C LEU A 469 -56.12 23.99 11.50
N GLN A 470 -55.11 24.80 11.20
CA GLN A 470 -55.29 26.24 11.00
C GLN A 470 -56.23 26.55 9.84
N GLN A 471 -56.08 25.84 8.70
CA GLN A 471 -57.01 25.99 7.57
C GLN A 471 -58.44 25.59 7.94
N LEU A 472 -58.60 24.50 8.71
CA LEU A 472 -59.92 24.05 9.15
C LEU A 472 -60.57 25.07 10.08
N THR A 473 -59.82 25.62 11.04
CA THR A 473 -60.29 26.67 11.95
C THR A 473 -60.72 27.92 11.17
N GLN A 474 -59.91 28.40 10.22
CA GLN A 474 -60.28 29.53 9.36
C GLN A 474 -61.55 29.25 8.55
N THR A 475 -61.68 28.04 8.00
CA THR A 475 -62.87 27.64 7.24
C THR A 475 -64.12 27.59 8.13
N LEU A 476 -63.98 27.10 9.37
CA LEU A 476 -65.05 27.06 10.35
C LEU A 476 -65.46 28.48 10.77
N GLU A 477 -64.51 29.37 11.03
CA GLU A 477 -64.76 30.77 11.35
C GLU A 477 -65.52 31.48 10.22
N GLN A 478 -65.12 31.27 8.96
CA GLN A 478 -65.84 31.81 7.81
C GLN A 478 -67.28 31.30 7.74
N ARG A 479 -67.50 29.97 7.88
CA ARG A 479 -68.86 29.40 7.87
C ARG A 479 -69.71 29.91 9.02
N VAL A 480 -69.11 30.10 10.21
CA VAL A 480 -69.81 30.66 11.37
C VAL A 480 -70.19 32.11 11.09
N GLN A 481 -69.30 32.93 10.55
CA GLN A 481 -69.62 34.32 10.18
C GLN A 481 -70.74 34.40 9.14
N GLU A 482 -70.69 33.60 8.07
CA GLU A 482 -71.75 33.56 7.05
C GLU A 482 -73.11 33.17 7.64
N ARG A 483 -73.14 32.14 8.50
CA ARG A 483 -74.37 31.71 9.17
C ARG A 483 -74.90 32.77 10.12
N THR A 484 -74.04 33.41 10.91
CA THR A 484 -74.45 34.49 11.83
C THR A 484 -75.05 35.65 11.06
N GLN A 485 -74.44 36.08 9.94
CA GLN A 485 -75.00 37.13 9.08
C GLN A 485 -76.35 36.74 8.49
N THR A 486 -76.52 35.48 8.08
CA THR A 486 -77.79 34.98 7.53
C THR A 486 -78.89 35.00 8.59
N ILE A 487 -78.61 34.48 9.78
CA ILE A 487 -79.54 34.47 10.92
C ILE A 487 -79.92 35.90 11.32
N GLU A 488 -78.95 36.83 11.31
CA GLU A 488 -79.21 38.22 11.66
C GLU A 488 -80.13 38.92 10.65
N ARG A 489 -79.97 38.65 9.35
CA ARG A 489 -80.89 39.12 8.30
C ARG A 489 -82.29 38.55 8.47
N GLU A 490 -82.43 37.25 8.73
CA GLU A 490 -83.73 36.63 8.97
C GLU A 490 -84.41 37.20 10.22
N LYS A 491 -83.65 37.45 11.28
CA LYS A 491 -84.15 38.08 12.50
C LYS A 491 -84.64 39.50 12.23
N GLN A 492 -83.88 40.30 11.50
CA GLN A 492 -84.27 41.66 11.09
C GLN A 492 -85.57 41.65 10.27
N GLN A 493 -85.69 40.74 9.29
CA GLN A 493 -86.92 40.58 8.50
C GLN A 493 -88.13 40.24 9.37
N LYS A 494 -87.99 39.28 10.29
CA LYS A 494 -89.08 38.92 11.23
C LYS A 494 -89.46 40.09 12.13
N GLN A 495 -88.50 40.87 12.60
CA GLN A 495 -88.76 42.02 13.46
C GLN A 495 -89.55 43.12 12.71
N ILE A 496 -89.18 43.39 11.46
CA ILE A 496 -89.91 44.34 10.60
C ILE A 496 -91.33 43.84 10.33
N LEU A 497 -91.48 42.56 9.98
CA LEU A 497 -92.80 41.96 9.76
C LEU A 497 -93.70 42.08 11.00
N ASN A 498 -93.13 41.85 12.19
CA ASN A 498 -93.87 41.98 13.46
C ASN A 498 -94.25 43.44 13.74
N GLN A 499 -93.37 44.41 13.47
CA GLN A 499 -93.69 45.84 13.60
C GLN A 499 -94.82 46.26 12.65
N LEU A 500 -94.81 45.78 11.40
CA LEU A 500 -95.89 46.03 10.44
C LEU A 500 -97.23 45.40 10.88
N LEU A 501 -97.18 44.19 11.45
CA LEU A 501 -98.34 43.51 12.05
C LEU A 501 -98.91 44.30 13.24
N GLN A 502 -98.06 44.85 14.11
CA GLN A 502 -98.49 45.69 15.24
C GLN A 502 -99.17 46.97 14.77
N ILE A 503 -98.65 47.64 13.72
CA ILE A 503 -99.29 48.82 13.11
C ILE A 503 -100.68 48.46 12.55
N HIS A 504 -100.82 47.28 11.94
CA HIS A 504 -102.11 46.82 11.45
C HIS A 504 -103.13 46.66 12.60
N GLN A 505 -102.70 46.07 13.72
CA GLN A 505 -103.55 45.81 14.90
C GLN A 505 -103.86 47.05 15.74
N ALA A 506 -103.05 48.12 15.67
CA ALA A 506 -103.32 49.37 16.37
C ALA A 506 -104.67 49.98 15.96
N ARG A 507 -105.43 50.59 16.88
CA ARG A 507 -106.67 51.32 16.52
C ARG A 507 -106.32 52.73 16.02
N GLY A 508 -106.80 53.10 14.84
CA GLY A 508 -106.51 54.40 14.20
C GLY A 508 -107.02 54.48 12.77
N VAL A 509 -106.91 55.66 12.15
CA VAL A 509 -107.30 55.91 10.75
C VAL A 509 -106.31 55.20 9.80
N LEU A 510 -106.81 54.67 8.68
CA LEU A 510 -106.00 53.89 7.73
C LEU A 510 -104.81 54.69 7.15
N SER A 511 -104.96 56.00 6.93
CA SER A 511 -103.90 56.89 6.45
C SER A 511 -102.67 56.86 7.36
N ASP A 512 -102.89 57.00 8.67
CA ASP A 512 -101.84 57.12 9.68
C ASP A 512 -101.09 55.79 9.86
N LYS A 513 -101.81 54.66 9.68
CA LYS A 513 -101.24 53.32 9.65
C LYS A 513 -100.33 53.13 8.44
N LEU A 514 -100.78 53.55 7.26
CA LEU A 514 -100.02 53.43 6.01
C LEU A 514 -98.77 54.32 6.04
N GLU A 515 -98.86 55.52 6.61
CA GLU A 515 -97.72 56.43 6.77
C GLU A 515 -96.69 55.88 7.75
N SER A 516 -97.15 55.32 8.88
CA SER A 516 -96.27 54.66 9.85
C SER A 516 -95.59 53.42 9.27
N ALA A 517 -96.32 52.60 8.50
CA ALA A 517 -95.75 51.44 7.82
C ALA A 517 -94.69 51.85 6.79
N LEU A 518 -94.95 52.93 6.04
CA LEU A 518 -94.02 53.45 5.04
C LEU A 518 -92.77 54.07 5.69
N ALA A 519 -92.89 54.72 6.85
CA ALA A 519 -91.75 55.20 7.64
C ALA A 519 -90.84 54.05 8.12
N ILE A 520 -91.42 52.92 8.56
CA ILE A 520 -90.62 51.74 8.96
C ILE A 520 -89.91 51.14 7.76
N LEU A 521 -90.56 51.04 6.59
CA LEU A 521 -89.94 50.48 5.38
C LEU A 521 -88.84 51.38 4.83
N CYS A 522 -89.06 52.70 4.76
CA CYS A 522 -88.08 53.66 4.26
C CYS A 522 -86.91 53.92 5.23
N SER A 523 -87.01 53.54 6.51
CA SER A 523 -85.90 53.63 7.48
C SER A 523 -84.94 52.43 7.43
N GLN A 524 -85.27 51.37 6.69
CA GLN A 524 -84.42 50.18 6.59
C GLN A 524 -83.25 50.39 5.62
N GLN A 525 -82.04 50.44 6.17
CA GLN A 525 -80.81 50.64 5.39
C GLN A 525 -80.51 49.50 4.39
N TRP A 526 -80.95 48.27 4.68
CA TRP A 526 -80.69 47.09 3.84
C TRP A 526 -81.61 46.97 2.62
N LEU A 527 -82.75 47.67 2.60
CA LEU A 527 -83.70 47.66 1.48
C LEU A 527 -83.23 48.54 0.31
N GLY A 528 -82.17 49.35 0.50
CA GLY A 528 -81.60 50.20 -0.55
C GLY A 528 -82.58 51.26 -1.08
N LEU A 529 -83.63 51.57 -0.31
CA LEU A 529 -84.68 52.51 -0.72
C LEU A 529 -84.23 53.95 -0.48
N GLN A 530 -84.69 54.87 -1.33
CA GLN A 530 -84.59 56.29 -1.03
C GLN A 530 -85.50 56.62 0.17
N PRO A 531 -85.16 57.62 1.00
CA PRO A 531 -85.96 58.01 2.16
C PRO A 531 -87.22 58.79 1.77
N LYS A 532 -87.84 58.43 0.64
CA LYS A 532 -89.06 59.01 0.06
C LYS A 532 -89.99 57.88 -0.37
N GLY A 533 -91.28 57.99 -0.10
CA GLY A 533 -92.25 57.01 -0.56
C GLY A 533 -93.69 57.53 -0.49
N ALA A 534 -94.57 56.90 -1.25
CA ALA A 534 -95.98 57.23 -1.35
C ALA A 534 -96.80 55.94 -1.47
N ILE A 535 -97.92 55.85 -0.74
CA ILE A 535 -98.92 54.80 -0.91
C ILE A 535 -100.16 55.43 -1.52
N VAL A 536 -100.60 54.83 -2.61
CA VAL A 536 -101.74 55.30 -3.39
C VAL A 536 -102.79 54.20 -3.36
N LEU A 537 -104.02 54.54 -2.98
CA LEU A 537 -105.15 53.61 -2.94
C LEU A 537 -106.06 53.90 -4.13
N MET A 538 -106.66 52.85 -4.66
CA MET A 538 -107.67 52.95 -5.72
C MET A 538 -109.04 53.20 -5.11
N GLU A 539 -109.77 54.20 -5.59
CA GLU A 539 -111.15 54.47 -5.16
C GLU A 539 -112.12 53.43 -5.75
N GLU A 540 -113.23 53.14 -5.06
CA GLU A 540 -114.16 52.02 -5.36
C GLU A 540 -114.76 52.05 -6.78
N GLU A 541 -114.76 53.20 -7.45
CA GLU A 541 -115.23 53.35 -8.85
C GLU A 541 -114.13 53.07 -9.90
N GLY A 542 -112.92 52.71 -9.48
CA GLY A 542 -111.81 52.29 -10.36
C GLY A 542 -111.19 53.38 -11.25
N CYS A 543 -111.74 54.60 -11.24
CA CYS A 543 -111.33 55.66 -12.16
C CYS A 543 -110.22 56.59 -11.62
N HIS A 544 -109.96 56.58 -10.30
CA HIS A 544 -108.98 57.48 -9.67
C HIS A 544 -108.15 56.79 -8.58
N LEU A 545 -106.87 57.14 -8.56
CA LEU A 545 -105.86 56.84 -7.56
C LEU A 545 -105.74 58.00 -6.58
N ARG A 546 -105.88 57.73 -5.28
CA ARG A 546 -105.77 58.73 -4.22
C ARG A 546 -104.51 58.50 -3.40
N LEU A 547 -103.66 59.53 -3.29
CA LEU A 547 -102.52 59.51 -2.38
C LEU A 547 -103.03 59.40 -0.95
N SER A 548 -102.72 58.28 -0.30
CA SER A 548 -103.29 57.89 0.99
C SER A 548 -102.27 57.93 2.13
N ALA A 549 -100.97 57.80 1.81
CA ALA A 549 -99.87 58.09 2.73
C ALA A 549 -98.63 58.55 1.96
N GLN A 550 -97.76 59.33 2.60
CA GLN A 550 -96.57 59.90 1.99
C GLN A 550 -95.46 60.08 3.03
N LEU A 551 -94.20 60.01 2.60
CA LEU A 551 -93.04 60.28 3.45
C LEU A 551 -91.99 61.04 2.63
N ASN A 552 -91.60 62.23 3.09
CA ASN A 552 -90.58 63.10 2.48
C ASN A 552 -90.78 63.36 0.96
N VAL A 553 -92.01 63.30 0.48
CA VAL A 553 -92.37 63.65 -0.90
C VAL A 553 -92.39 65.18 -1.03
N PRO A 554 -91.72 65.79 -2.02
CA PRO A 554 -91.76 67.24 -2.23
C PRO A 554 -93.20 67.77 -2.41
N VAL A 555 -93.53 68.91 -1.80
CA VAL A 555 -94.89 69.51 -1.76
C VAL A 555 -95.51 69.69 -3.15
N GLU A 556 -94.69 69.95 -4.18
CA GLU A 556 -95.12 70.06 -5.57
C GLU A 556 -95.75 68.75 -6.09
N LEU A 557 -95.09 67.62 -5.81
CA LEU A 557 -95.59 66.30 -6.21
C LEU A 557 -96.78 65.85 -5.36
N GLN A 558 -96.87 66.28 -4.10
CA GLN A 558 -98.04 65.97 -3.27
C GLN A 558 -99.33 66.55 -3.87
N LYS A 559 -99.27 67.78 -4.40
CA LYS A 559 -100.43 68.42 -5.04
C LYS A 559 -100.83 67.71 -6.32
N VAL A 560 -99.85 67.41 -7.17
CA VAL A 560 -100.06 66.73 -8.47
C VAL A 560 -100.57 65.30 -8.28
N CYS A 561 -100.02 64.57 -7.31
CA CYS A 561 -100.36 63.17 -7.07
C CYS A 561 -101.53 62.97 -6.09
N SER A 562 -102.14 64.04 -5.59
CA SER A 562 -103.23 63.97 -4.60
C SER A 562 -104.43 63.13 -5.09
N ARG A 563 -104.77 63.27 -6.38
CA ARG A 563 -105.77 62.44 -7.08
C ARG A 563 -105.40 62.33 -8.56
N VAL A 564 -105.09 61.11 -9.01
CA VAL A 564 -104.61 60.85 -10.38
C VAL A 564 -105.59 59.89 -11.08
N PRO A 565 -106.03 60.15 -12.32
CA PRO A 565 -106.84 59.18 -13.06
C PRO A 565 -106.05 57.90 -13.37
N VAL A 566 -106.74 56.76 -13.43
CA VAL A 566 -106.13 55.47 -13.83
C VAL A 566 -106.14 55.36 -15.35
N GLY A 567 -104.98 55.56 -15.98
CA GLY A 567 -104.77 55.60 -17.44
C GLY A 567 -103.86 56.75 -17.84
#